data_AF-A0A261CFU8-F1
#
_entry.id   AF-A0A261CFU8-F1
#
_cell.length_a   1.000
_cell.length_b   1.000
_cell.length_c   1.000
_cell.angle_alpha   90.00
_cell.angle_beta   90.00
_cell.angle_gamma   90.00
#
_symmetry.space_group_name_H-M   'P 1'
#
loop_
_entity.id
_entity.type
_entity.pdbx_description
1 polymer ?
#
loop_
_entity_poly.entity_id
_entity_poly.type
_entity_poly.pdbx_seq_one_letter_code
_entity_poly.pdbx_strand_id
1 'polypeptide(L)'
;MTSLFVIPEVAITYVINKCDYQSIQVLRKVCKFLCSFIDSIKIDLAINYIYVIVESEEIRLHLYFKQNSQIIIEYQKQENGNS
;
A
#
# COMPACT_ATOMS: atom_id res chain seq x y z
N MET A 1 13.20 -6.14 -25.40
CA MET A 1 12.61 -5.83 -24.08
C MET A 1 11.49 -4.83 -24.28
N THR A 2 10.24 -5.24 -24.09
CA THR A 2 9.08 -4.33 -24.13
C THR A 2 9.02 -3.57 -22.82
N SER A 3 9.21 -2.24 -22.88
CA SER A 3 9.06 -1.41 -21.70
C SER A 3 7.59 -1.14 -21.41
N LEU A 4 7.23 -1.06 -20.13
CA LEU A 4 5.90 -0.62 -19.68
C LEU A 4 5.51 0.76 -20.22
N PHE A 5 6.47 1.58 -20.69
CA PHE A 5 6.22 2.85 -21.39
C PHE A 5 5.43 2.72 -22.69
N VAL A 6 5.43 1.53 -23.30
CA VAL A 6 4.74 1.28 -24.58
C VAL A 6 3.28 0.90 -24.36
N ILE A 7 2.89 0.59 -23.11
CA ILE A 7 1.54 0.17 -22.76
C ILE A 7 0.66 1.42 -22.58
N PRO A 8 -0.53 1.49 -23.19
CA PRO A 8 -1.47 2.57 -22.95
C PRO A 8 -1.81 2.72 -21.46
N GLU A 9 -1.96 3.95 -20.97
CA GLU A 9 -2.24 4.24 -19.56
C GLU A 9 -3.47 3.46 -19.04
N VAL A 10 -4.51 3.30 -19.85
CA VAL A 10 -5.70 2.51 -19.51
C VAL A 10 -5.38 1.06 -19.14
N ALA A 11 -4.43 0.45 -19.84
CA ALA A 11 -4.01 -0.92 -19.57
C ALA A 11 -3.11 -0.99 -18.33
N ILE A 12 -2.25 0.02 -18.09
CA ILE A 12 -1.46 0.11 -16.86
C ILE A 12 -2.38 0.25 -15.64
N THR A 13 -3.38 1.13 -15.70
CA THR A 13 -4.40 1.31 -14.66
C THR A 13 -5.17 0.01 -14.41
N TYR A 14 -5.55 -0.71 -15.48
CA TYR A 14 -6.22 -2.00 -15.34
C TYR A 14 -5.36 -3.02 -14.56
N VAL A 15 -4.07 -3.11 -14.88
CA VAL A 15 -3.12 -4.00 -14.17
C VAL A 15 -2.96 -3.59 -12.71
N ILE A 16 -2.74 -2.29 -12.43
CA ILE A 16 -2.57 -1.79 -11.05
C ILE A 16 -3.80 -2.07 -10.19
N ASN A 17 -5.01 -1.93 -10.75
CA ASN A 17 -6.26 -2.23 -10.03
C ASN A 17 -6.47 -3.72 -9.74
N LYS A 18 -5.65 -4.61 -10.30
CA LYS A 18 -5.64 -6.05 -9.98
C LYS A 18 -4.55 -6.41 -8.96
N CYS A 19 -3.62 -5.51 -8.69
CA CYS A 19 -2.57 -5.71 -7.71
C CYS A 19 -3.11 -5.48 -6.28
N ASP A 20 -2.57 -6.23 -5.32
CA ASP A 20 -2.76 -5.93 -3.91
C ASP A 20 -1.89 -4.72 -3.50
N TYR A 21 -2.14 -4.18 -2.30
CA TYR A 21 -1.42 -3.01 -1.80
C TYR A 21 0.11 -3.23 -1.84
N GLN A 22 0.58 -4.41 -1.42
CA GLN A 22 2.01 -4.71 -1.38
C GLN A 22 2.65 -4.69 -2.78
N SER A 23 2.01 -5.32 -3.76
CA SER A 23 2.47 -5.32 -5.15
C SER A 23 2.52 -3.90 -5.73
N ILE A 24 1.53 -3.06 -5.39
CA ILE A 24 1.52 -1.65 -5.80
C ILE A 24 2.71 -0.89 -5.20
N GLN A 25 3.04 -1.11 -3.92
CA GLN A 25 4.22 -0.49 -3.30
C GLN A 25 5.54 -0.96 -3.93
N VAL A 26 5.61 -2.22 -4.37
CA VAL A 26 6.77 -2.74 -5.12
C VAL A 26 6.87 -2.04 -6.48
N LEU A 27 5.77 -1.99 -7.25
CA LEU A 27 5.73 -1.33 -8.56
C LEU A 27 6.12 0.15 -8.50
N ARG A 28 5.68 0.86 -7.45
CA ARG A 28 6.04 2.26 -7.20
C ARG A 28 7.56 2.49 -7.11
N LYS A 29 8.32 1.50 -6.65
CA LYS A 29 9.78 1.58 -6.47
C LYS A 29 10.59 1.18 -7.69
N VAL A 30 9.96 0.61 -8.73
CA VAL A 30 10.69 0.08 -9.91
C VAL A 30 11.30 1.19 -10.75
N CYS A 31 10.56 2.25 -11.06
CA CYS A 31 11.07 3.38 -11.83
C CYS A 31 10.30 4.68 -11.56
N LYS A 32 10.89 5.83 -11.95
CA LYS A 32 10.28 7.15 -11.74
C LYS A 32 8.90 7.29 -12.38
N PHE A 33 8.70 6.73 -13.57
CA PHE A 33 7.41 6.79 -14.25
C PHE A 33 6.32 6.03 -13.51
N LEU A 34 6.57 4.78 -13.11
CA LEU A 34 5.59 4.01 -12.35
C LEU A 34 5.30 4.68 -11.01
N CYS A 35 6.32 5.24 -10.36
CA CYS A 35 6.14 6.04 -9.14
C CYS A 35 5.15 7.21 -9.37
N SER A 36 5.44 8.06 -10.36
CA SER A 36 4.59 9.22 -10.67
C SER A 36 3.20 8.83 -11.19
N PHE A 37 3.09 7.73 -11.93
CA PHE A 37 1.81 7.23 -12.45
C PHE A 37 0.93 6.67 -11.33
N ILE A 38 1.48 5.83 -10.46
CA ILE A 38 0.78 5.30 -9.28
C ILE A 38 0.32 6.43 -8.36
N ASP A 39 1.14 7.46 -8.19
CA ASP A 39 0.81 8.62 -7.35
C ASP A 39 -0.24 9.54 -7.99
N SER A 40 -0.43 9.51 -9.32
CA SER A 40 -1.41 10.34 -10.02
C SER A 40 -2.79 9.69 -10.14
N ILE A 41 -2.88 8.36 -10.07
CA ILE A 41 -4.15 7.64 -10.17
C ILE A 41 -4.78 7.44 -8.79
N LYS A 42 -6.12 7.59 -8.72
CA LYS A 42 -6.88 7.20 -7.52
C LYS A 42 -7.04 5.68 -7.50
N ILE A 43 -6.15 5.00 -6.79
CA ILE A 43 -6.21 3.55 -6.65
C ILE A 43 -7.31 3.18 -5.66
N ASP A 44 -8.22 2.31 -6.07
CA ASP A 44 -9.09 1.61 -5.11
C ASP A 44 -8.22 0.58 -4.38
N LEU A 45 -7.75 0.96 -3.19
CA LEU A 45 -6.93 0.08 -2.36
C LEU A 45 -7.68 -1.16 -1.87
N ALA A 46 -8.98 -1.30 -2.17
CA ALA A 46 -9.81 -2.43 -1.79
C ALA A 46 -9.76 -2.72 -0.28
N ILE A 47 -9.60 -1.68 0.54
CA ILE A 47 -9.69 -1.79 2.00
C ILE A 47 -11.15 -2.10 2.34
N ASN A 48 -11.35 -3.17 3.10
CA ASN A 48 -12.65 -3.61 3.57
C ASN A 48 -12.96 -3.02 4.94
N TYR A 49 -12.02 -3.17 5.90
CA TYR A 49 -12.18 -2.66 7.26
C TYR A 49 -10.87 -2.06 7.78
N ILE A 50 -11.01 -1.02 8.60
CA ILE A 50 -9.92 -0.44 9.37
C ILE A 50 -10.27 -0.62 10.84
N TYR A 51 -9.39 -1.26 11.60
CA TYR A 51 -9.49 -1.33 13.06
C TYR A 51 -8.34 -0.57 13.69
N VAL A 52 -8.69 0.28 14.64
CA VAL A 52 -7.72 0.98 15.50
C VAL A 52 -7.91 0.44 16.90
N ILE A 53 -6.85 -0.13 17.45
CA ILE A 53 -6.79 -0.63 18.82
C ILE A 53 -5.86 0.31 19.58
N VAL A 54 -6.37 0.88 20.67
CA VAL A 54 -5.62 1.80 21.53
C VAL A 54 -5.62 1.21 22.93
N GLU A 55 -4.44 0.85 23.41
CA GLU A 55 -4.18 0.36 24.76
C GLU A 55 -3.23 1.33 25.47
N SER A 56 -3.00 1.15 26.77
CA SER A 56 -2.21 2.11 27.56
C SER A 56 -0.77 2.29 27.07
N GLU A 57 -0.18 1.22 26.50
CA GLU A 57 1.22 1.18 26.06
C GLU A 57 1.37 0.86 24.57
N GLU A 58 0.27 0.63 23.86
CA GLU A 58 0.30 0.21 22.46
C GLU A 58 -0.80 0.87 21.63
N ILE A 59 -0.49 1.20 20.38
CA ILE A 59 -1.47 1.51 19.34
C ILE A 59 -1.27 0.54 18.18
N ARG A 60 -2.33 -0.15 17.77
CA ARG A 60 -2.33 -1.01 16.57
C ARG A 60 -3.32 -0.51 15.54
N LEU A 61 -2.88 -0.41 14.30
CA LEU A 61 -3.71 -0.14 13.12
C LEU A 61 -3.75 -1.39 12.26
N HIS A 62 -4.93 -2.00 12.13
CA HIS A 62 -5.16 -3.14 11.26
C HIS A 62 -5.93 -2.68 10.02
N LEU A 63 -5.34 -2.90 8.85
CA LEU A 63 -5.94 -2.66 7.55
C LEU A 63 -6.29 -4.02 6.93
N TYR A 64 -7.58 -4.31 6.80
CA TYR A 64 -8.07 -5.54 6.15
C TYR A 64 -8.47 -5.24 4.72
N PHE A 65 -7.96 -6.02 3.77
CA PHE A 65 -8.24 -5.87 2.35
C PHE A 65 -9.28 -6.90 1.89
N LYS A 66 -10.04 -6.59 0.83
CA LYS A 66 -11.08 -7.49 0.25
C LYS A 66 -10.54 -8.86 -0.18
N GLN A 67 -9.24 -8.95 -0.46
CA GLN A 67 -8.55 -10.16 -0.92
C GLN A 67 -8.00 -11.00 0.25
N ASN A 68 -8.48 -10.78 1.48
CA ASN A 68 -8.05 -11.44 2.72
C ASN A 68 -6.58 -11.20 3.12
N SER A 69 -5.87 -10.27 2.48
CA SER A 69 -4.60 -9.76 2.98
C SER A 69 -4.84 -8.74 4.10
N GLN A 70 -3.84 -8.58 4.98
CA GLN A 70 -3.88 -7.59 6.06
C GLN A 70 -2.53 -6.91 6.24
N ILE A 71 -2.57 -5.65 6.67
CA ILE A 71 -1.40 -4.91 7.15
C ILE A 71 -1.68 -4.52 8.59
N ILE A 72 -0.73 -4.82 9.47
CA ILE A 72 -0.77 -4.43 10.88
C ILE A 72 0.40 -3.48 11.11
N ILE A 73 0.09 -2.29 11.61
CA ILE A 73 1.08 -1.29 12.02
C ILE A 73 0.96 -1.15 13.52
N GLU A 74 2.06 -1.37 14.23
CA GLU A 74 2.10 -1.38 15.70
C GLU A 74 3.05 -0.28 16.17
N TYR A 75 2.58 0.49 17.15
CA TYR A 75 3.39 1.42 17.91
C TYR A 75 3.38 0.97 19.36
N GLN A 76 4.55 0.78 19.93
CA GLN A 76 4.74 0.41 21.33
C GLN A 76 5.45 1.56 22.04
N LYS A 77 4.86 2.04 23.13
CA LYS A 77 5.46 3.06 23.99
C LYS A 77 6.74 2.48 24.61
N GLN A 78 7.87 3.11 24.35
CA GLN A 78 9.12 2.75 24.99
C GLN A 78 9.32 3.63 26.22
N GLU A 79 9.35 3.03 27.41
CA GLU A 79 9.55 3.75 28.67
C GLU A 79 10.98 4.29 28.85
N ASN A 80 11.94 3.81 28.04
CA ASN A 80 13.34 4.24 28.07
C ASN A 80 13.82 4.60 26.66
N GLY A 81 13.58 5.84 26.21
CA GLY A 81 14.12 6.35 24.96
C GLY A 81 15.65 6.50 25.03
N ASN A 82 16.39 5.41 24.86
CA ASN A 82 17.83 5.45 24.60
C ASN A 82 18.04 5.54 23.10
N SER A 83 18.29 6.77 22.63
CA SER A 83 18.87 7.06 21.31
C SER A 83 20.37 6.85 21.31
#